data_AF-A0A1V5NNJ1-F1
#
_entry.id   AF-A0A1V5NNJ1-F1
#
_cell.length_a   1.000
_cell.length_b   1.000
_cell.length_c   1.000
_cell.angle_alpha   90.00
_cell.angle_beta   90.00
_cell.angle_gamma   90.00
#
_symmetry.space_group_name_H-M   'P 1'
#
loop_
_entity.id
_entity.type
_entity.pdbx_description
1 polymer ?
#
loop_
_entity_poly.entity_id
_entity_poly.type
_entity_poly.pdbx_seq_one_letter_code
_entity_poly.pdbx_strand_id
1 'polypeptide(L)'
;MLAAEHMLVNIITRARQLSLRGEILFGTPSFLDFLQNEHQKADFESNPEILASFANLDDFDVFTSVKEWCNHPDKVLSTLCQGLVNRKLYKIEIRKEAFDTGEIRKLREEISNALNISIEEAAYFAFTDSIQNNAYSSTDDKINILFKDGTIVDIAKASDNFNINALTQPVTKHFRCIYRP
;
A
#
# COMPACT_ATOMS: atom_id res chain seq x y z
N MET A 1 -1.51 -7.10 -8.52
CA MET A 1 -0.50 -6.26 -7.85
C MET A 1 -1.14 -5.51 -6.69
N LEU A 2 -2.04 -4.57 -6.97
CA LEU A 2 -2.74 -3.75 -5.96
C LEU A 2 -3.33 -4.54 -4.76
N ALA A 3 -3.98 -5.68 -5.01
CA ALA A 3 -4.59 -6.47 -3.93
C ALA A 3 -3.56 -7.04 -2.92
N ALA A 4 -2.45 -7.57 -3.42
CA ALA A 4 -1.41 -8.13 -2.57
C ALA A 4 -0.61 -7.04 -1.86
N GLU A 5 -0.36 -5.92 -2.54
CA GLU A 5 0.33 -4.75 -1.99
C GLU A 5 -0.43 -4.19 -0.79
N HIS A 6 -1.71 -3.84 -0.95
CA HIS A 6 -2.49 -3.34 0.18
C HIS A 6 -2.68 -4.37 1.29
N MET A 7 -2.72 -5.66 0.95
CA MET A 7 -2.77 -6.71 1.97
C MET A 7 -1.48 -6.72 2.79
N LEU A 8 -0.31 -6.62 2.15
CA LEU A 8 0.97 -6.55 2.83
C LEU A 8 1.10 -5.28 3.69
N VAL A 9 0.68 -4.12 3.18
CA VAL A 9 0.64 -2.86 3.95
C VAL A 9 -0.23 -3.01 5.20
N ASN A 10 -1.42 -3.62 5.06
CA ASN A 10 -2.33 -3.87 6.18
C ASN A 10 -1.73 -4.85 7.20
N ILE A 11 -1.02 -5.90 6.75
CA ILE A 11 -0.29 -6.83 7.61
C ILE A 11 0.77 -6.09 8.43
N ILE A 12 1.65 -5.33 7.78
CA ILE A 12 2.75 -4.60 8.46
C ILE A 12 2.17 -3.56 9.42
N THR A 13 1.10 -2.87 9.02
CA THR A 13 0.42 -1.89 9.86
C THR A 13 -0.17 -2.53 11.12
N ARG A 14 -0.85 -3.68 10.99
CA ARG A 14 -1.39 -4.40 12.15
C ARG A 14 -0.26 -4.96 13.03
N ALA A 15 0.79 -5.52 12.44
CA ALA A 15 1.96 -6.00 13.16
C ALA A 15 2.59 -4.88 14.00
N ARG A 16 2.84 -3.71 13.39
CA ARG A 16 3.35 -2.52 14.10
C ARG A 16 2.43 -2.08 15.24
N GLN A 17 1.11 -2.06 15.03
CA GLN A 17 0.16 -1.73 16.10
C GLN A 17 0.23 -2.70 17.27
N LEU A 18 0.37 -4.00 17.01
CA LEU A 18 0.50 -5.01 18.06
C LEU A 18 1.84 -4.86 18.80
N SER A 19 2.94 -4.70 18.06
CA SER A 19 4.27 -4.48 18.66
C SER A 19 4.33 -3.23 19.54
N LEU A 20 3.73 -2.12 19.10
CA LEU A 20 3.64 -0.89 19.89
C LEU A 20 2.75 -1.03 21.14
N ARG A 21 1.84 -2.02 21.17
CA ARG A 21 1.06 -2.38 22.36
C ARG A 21 1.80 -3.34 23.31
N GLY A 22 3.02 -3.75 22.96
CA GLY A 22 3.83 -4.68 23.74
C GLY A 22 3.62 -6.16 23.42
N GLU A 23 2.87 -6.48 22.35
CA GLU A 23 2.74 -7.87 21.88
C GLU A 23 4.07 -8.35 21.30
N ILE A 24 4.45 -9.58 21.63
CA ILE A 24 5.69 -10.18 21.14
C ILE A 24 5.40 -10.86 19.80
N LEU A 25 5.86 -10.24 18.71
CA LEU A 25 5.79 -10.82 17.37
C LEU A 25 7.10 -11.53 17.03
N PHE A 26 6.98 -12.61 16.23
CA PHE A 26 8.16 -13.15 15.54
C PHE A 26 8.63 -12.14 14.49
N GLY A 27 9.95 -11.97 14.38
CA GLY A 27 10.60 -11.20 13.33
C GLY A 27 12.11 -11.24 13.50
N THR A 28 12.85 -10.91 12.44
CA THR A 28 14.30 -10.73 12.55
C THR A 28 14.62 -9.45 13.33
N PRO A 29 15.80 -9.34 13.97
CA PRO A 29 16.13 -8.19 14.81
C PRO A 29 15.94 -6.84 14.11
N SER A 30 16.41 -6.73 12.86
CA SER A 30 16.22 -5.52 12.06
C SER A 30 14.75 -5.24 11.80
N PHE A 31 13.94 -6.25 11.44
CA PHE A 31 12.53 -6.01 11.16
C PHE A 31 11.75 -5.64 12.42
N LEU A 32 12.04 -6.29 13.55
CA LEU A 32 11.43 -5.97 14.84
C LEU A 32 11.73 -4.54 15.28
N ASP A 33 12.95 -4.04 15.05
CA ASP A 33 13.30 -2.65 15.34
C ASP A 33 12.34 -1.67 14.64
N PHE A 34 12.04 -1.86 13.36
CA PHE A 34 11.07 -1.03 12.62
C PHE A 34 9.60 -1.24 13.01
N LEU A 35 9.25 -2.37 13.63
CA LEU A 35 7.90 -2.60 14.15
C LEU A 35 7.70 -2.02 15.56
N GLN A 36 8.77 -1.95 16.36
CA GLN A 36 8.73 -1.53 17.76
C GLN A 36 9.05 -0.04 17.93
N ASN A 37 9.81 0.55 17.01
CA ASN A 37 10.23 1.94 17.07
C ASN A 37 9.62 2.77 15.94
N GLU A 38 9.42 4.06 16.20
CA GLU A 38 8.98 5.02 15.20
C GLU A 38 10.17 5.83 14.69
N HIS A 39 10.77 5.36 13.60
CA HIS A 39 11.87 6.05 12.93
C HIS A 39 11.33 7.10 11.96
N GLN A 40 11.76 8.35 12.13
CA GLN A 40 11.47 9.47 11.25
C GLN A 40 12.63 9.71 10.27
N LYS A 41 12.38 10.55 9.26
CA LYS A 41 13.41 10.91 8.27
C LYS A 41 14.69 11.45 8.91
N ALA A 42 14.56 12.29 9.94
CA ALA A 42 15.71 12.86 10.64
C ALA A 42 16.57 11.78 11.34
N ASP A 43 15.96 10.68 11.79
CA ASP A 43 16.67 9.58 12.45
C ASP A 43 17.54 8.82 11.44
N PHE A 44 17.04 8.61 10.21
CA PHE A 44 17.83 8.05 9.12
C PHE A 44 19.03 8.91 8.72
N GLU A 45 18.91 10.24 8.80
CA GLU A 45 19.98 11.18 8.47
C GLU A 45 21.02 11.31 9.60
N SER A 46 20.58 11.18 10.85
CA SER A 46 21.41 11.43 12.03
C SER A 46 21.99 10.16 12.69
N ASN A 47 21.40 8.99 12.45
CA ASN A 47 21.84 7.73 13.05
C ASN A 47 22.21 6.67 11.98
N PRO A 48 23.52 6.44 11.75
CA PRO A 48 24.00 5.42 10.82
C PRO A 48 23.55 3.99 11.15
N GLU A 49 23.22 3.68 12.41
CA GLU A 49 22.77 2.35 12.81
C GLU A 49 21.37 2.03 12.28
N ILE A 50 20.47 3.02 12.19
CA ILE A 50 19.14 2.85 11.61
C ILE A 50 19.26 2.53 10.12
N LEU A 51 20.15 3.24 9.41
CA LEU A 51 20.41 2.98 8.01
C LEU A 51 21.03 1.59 7.80
N ALA A 52 21.95 1.16 8.68
CA ALA A 52 22.52 -0.18 8.63
C ALA A 52 21.48 -1.27 8.92
N SER A 53 20.58 -1.04 9.89
CA SER A 53 19.46 -1.95 10.18
C SER A 53 18.51 -2.06 8.99
N PHE A 54 18.18 -0.94 8.36
CA PHE A 54 17.35 -0.92 7.14
C PHE A 54 18.01 -1.67 5.99
N ALA A 55 19.32 -1.51 5.78
CA ALA A 55 20.07 -2.19 4.73
C ALA A 55 20.13 -3.72 4.89
N ASN A 56 19.87 -4.23 6.10
CA ASN A 56 19.77 -5.66 6.35
C ASN A 56 18.38 -6.24 6.04
N LEU A 57 17.37 -5.41 5.77
CA LEU A 57 16.03 -5.88 5.45
C LEU A 57 15.92 -6.31 3.99
N ASP A 58 15.40 -7.51 3.79
CA ASP A 58 15.00 -8.03 2.50
C ASP A 58 13.63 -8.74 2.54
N ASP A 59 13.24 -9.31 1.40
CA ASP A 59 11.95 -10.00 1.24
C ASP A 59 11.81 -11.22 2.18
N PHE A 60 12.92 -11.85 2.59
CA PHE A 60 12.88 -13.00 3.50
C PHE A 60 12.55 -12.60 4.93
N ASP A 61 13.02 -11.45 5.41
CA ASP A 61 12.66 -10.92 6.73
C ASP A 61 11.15 -10.75 6.83
N VAL A 62 10.56 -10.12 5.82
CA VAL A 62 9.13 -9.86 5.75
C VAL A 62 8.36 -11.17 5.59
N PHE A 63 8.71 -11.99 4.58
CA PHE A 63 7.92 -13.17 4.25
C PHE A 63 8.02 -14.29 5.30
N THR A 64 9.17 -14.46 5.94
CA THR A 64 9.31 -15.41 7.05
C THR A 64 8.44 -14.97 8.23
N SER A 65 8.41 -13.68 8.54
CA SER A 65 7.55 -13.13 9.58
C SER A 65 6.07 -13.33 9.28
N VAL A 66 5.65 -13.00 8.06
CA VAL A 66 4.26 -13.26 7.59
C VAL A 66 3.88 -14.73 7.72
N LYS A 67 4.78 -15.66 7.41
CA LYS A 67 4.51 -17.11 7.54
C LYS A 67 4.28 -17.52 8.99
N GLU A 68 5.09 -17.02 9.92
CA GLU A 68 4.89 -17.30 11.36
C GLU A 68 3.60 -16.65 11.86
N TRP A 69 3.30 -15.43 11.42
CA TRP A 69 2.10 -14.70 11.83
C TRP A 69 0.78 -15.32 11.34
N CYS A 70 0.82 -16.26 10.39
CA CYS A 70 -0.36 -17.04 10.00
C CYS A 70 -1.00 -17.79 11.18
N ASN A 71 -0.22 -18.11 12.22
CA ASN A 71 -0.69 -18.81 13.41
C ASN A 71 -0.83 -17.89 14.64
N HIS A 72 -0.69 -16.58 14.46
CA HIS A 72 -0.77 -15.61 15.55
C HIS A 72 -2.19 -15.56 16.17
N PRO A 73 -2.35 -15.39 17.49
CA PRO A 73 -3.66 -15.31 18.13
C PRO A 73 -4.50 -14.10 17.67
N ASP A 74 -3.85 -13.00 17.27
CA ASP A 74 -4.55 -11.85 16.69
C ASP A 74 -5.29 -12.24 15.41
N LYS A 75 -6.62 -12.12 15.44
CA LYS A 75 -7.47 -12.59 14.34
C LYS A 75 -7.28 -11.78 13.06
N VAL A 76 -7.01 -10.48 13.19
CA VAL A 76 -6.77 -9.60 12.03
C VAL A 76 -5.47 -10.01 11.34
N LEU A 77 -4.37 -10.03 12.09
CA LEU A 77 -3.03 -10.34 11.57
C LEU A 77 -2.99 -11.74 10.95
N SER A 78 -3.43 -12.77 11.67
CA SER A 78 -3.39 -14.15 11.19
C SER A 78 -4.22 -14.36 9.93
N THR A 79 -5.42 -13.78 9.87
CA THR A 79 -6.30 -13.92 8.70
C THR A 79 -5.69 -13.26 7.46
N LEU A 80 -5.12 -12.06 7.59
CA LEU A 80 -4.45 -11.39 6.47
C LEU A 80 -3.19 -12.15 6.02
N CYS A 81 -2.37 -12.62 6.96
CA CYS A 81 -1.17 -13.39 6.66
C CYS A 81 -1.51 -14.70 5.93
N GLN A 82 -2.53 -15.45 6.42
CA GLN A 82 -3.05 -16.62 5.74
C GLN A 82 -3.57 -16.28 4.34
N GLY A 83 -4.22 -15.13 4.18
CA GLY A 83 -4.66 -14.61 2.90
C GLY A 83 -3.51 -14.45 1.91
N LEU A 84 -2.44 -13.78 2.34
CA LEU A 84 -1.27 -13.52 1.50
C LEU A 84 -0.52 -14.82 1.14
N VAL A 85 -0.22 -15.66 2.14
CA VAL A 85 0.53 -16.92 1.95
C VAL A 85 -0.24 -17.90 1.07
N ASN A 86 -1.55 -18.03 1.25
CA ASN A 86 -2.39 -18.95 0.47
C ASN A 86 -2.97 -18.32 -0.81
N ARG A 87 -2.51 -17.13 -1.19
CA ARG A 87 -3.02 -16.36 -2.35
C ARG A 87 -4.53 -16.13 -2.37
N LYS A 88 -5.17 -16.07 -1.20
CA LYS A 88 -6.55 -15.59 -1.03
C LYS A 88 -6.51 -14.06 -0.87
N LEU A 89 -6.26 -13.35 -1.96
CA LEU A 89 -6.09 -11.90 -1.96
C LEU A 89 -7.43 -11.16 -1.85
N TYR A 90 -7.40 -9.85 -1.59
CA TYR A 90 -8.58 -9.00 -1.69
C TYR A 90 -9.24 -9.11 -3.07
N LYS A 91 -10.57 -9.17 -3.08
CA LYS A 91 -11.35 -8.84 -4.26
C LYS A 91 -11.27 -7.34 -4.49
N ILE A 92 -10.81 -6.96 -5.68
CA ILE A 92 -10.72 -5.56 -6.09
C ILE A 92 -11.79 -5.24 -7.11
N GLU A 93 -12.40 -4.07 -6.94
CA GLU A 93 -13.21 -3.43 -7.95
C GLU A 93 -12.74 -2.01 -8.15
N ILE A 94 -12.63 -1.58 -9.41
CA ILE A 94 -12.10 -0.26 -9.81
C ILE A 94 -13.15 0.45 -10.66
N ARG A 95 -13.43 1.71 -10.35
CA ARG A 95 -14.41 2.55 -11.06
C ARG A 95 -13.90 4.00 -11.18
N LYS A 96 -14.57 4.81 -12.00
CA LYS A 96 -14.24 6.23 -12.15
C LYS A 96 -14.82 7.07 -11.01
N GLU A 97 -15.98 6.67 -10.51
CA GLU A 97 -16.70 7.32 -9.44
C GLU A 97 -16.32 6.73 -8.08
N ALA A 98 -16.39 7.56 -7.03
CA ALA A 98 -16.17 7.11 -5.66
C ALA A 98 -17.23 6.07 -5.24
N PHE A 99 -16.83 5.15 -4.35
CA PHE A 99 -17.73 4.16 -3.80
C PHE A 99 -18.61 4.76 -2.70
N ASP A 100 -19.82 4.23 -2.57
CA ASP A 100 -20.73 4.61 -1.49
C ASP A 100 -20.18 4.15 -0.13
N THR A 101 -20.20 5.07 0.84
CA THR A 101 -19.71 4.79 2.20
C THR A 101 -20.65 3.86 2.96
N GLY A 102 -21.95 3.88 2.63
CA GLY A 102 -22.95 2.97 3.19
C GLY A 102 -22.71 1.51 2.80
N GLU A 103 -22.35 1.24 1.55
CA GLU A 103 -21.97 -0.10 1.07
C GLU A 103 -20.76 -0.67 1.84
N ILE A 104 -19.71 0.14 2.03
CA ILE A 104 -18.50 -0.31 2.73
C ILE A 104 -18.77 -0.55 4.21
N ARG A 105 -19.60 0.28 4.85
CA ARG A 105 -19.99 0.07 6.24
C ARG A 105 -20.71 -1.26 6.43
N LYS A 106 -21.66 -1.60 5.55
CA LYS A 106 -22.38 -2.89 5.61
C LYS A 106 -21.41 -4.08 5.47
N LEU A 107 -20.46 -3.99 4.54
CA LEU A 107 -19.43 -5.04 4.38
C LEU A 107 -18.57 -5.19 5.64
N ARG A 108 -18.21 -4.08 6.29
CA ARG A 108 -17.48 -4.12 7.57
C ARG A 108 -18.30 -4.78 8.67
N GLU A 109 -19.60 -4.48 8.76
CA GLU A 109 -20.52 -5.12 9.71
C GLU A 109 -20.60 -6.63 9.46
N GLU A 110 -20.74 -7.06 8.20
CA GLU A 110 -20.74 -8.48 7.82
C GLU A 110 -19.44 -9.19 8.23
N ILE A 111 -18.28 -8.57 7.95
CA ILE A 111 -16.97 -9.14 8.27
C ILE A 111 -16.72 -9.16 9.78
N SER A 112 -17.08 -8.08 10.48
CA SER A 112 -16.99 -7.97 11.93
C SER A 112 -17.74 -9.11 12.61
N ASN A 113 -18.97 -9.38 12.17
CA ASN A 113 -19.77 -10.51 12.66
C ASN A 113 -19.18 -11.87 12.28
N ALA A 114 -18.72 -12.04 11.04
CA ALA A 114 -18.18 -13.33 10.56
C ALA A 114 -16.85 -13.72 11.24
N LEU A 115 -16.01 -12.75 11.55
CA LEU A 115 -14.70 -12.96 12.18
C LEU A 115 -14.70 -12.74 13.69
N ASN A 116 -15.80 -12.24 14.26
CA ASN A 116 -15.93 -11.84 15.66
C ASN A 116 -14.82 -10.83 16.07
N ILE A 117 -14.70 -9.75 15.30
CA ILE A 117 -13.74 -8.65 15.50
C ILE A 117 -14.48 -7.31 15.57
N SER A 118 -13.81 -6.24 16.01
CA SER A 118 -14.44 -4.92 16.06
C SER A 118 -14.73 -4.35 14.66
N ILE A 119 -15.60 -3.34 14.56
CA ILE A 119 -15.89 -2.67 13.29
C ILE A 119 -14.66 -1.90 12.77
N GLU A 120 -13.83 -1.38 13.67
CA GLU A 120 -12.56 -0.74 13.37
C GLU A 120 -11.56 -1.75 12.81
N GLU A 121 -11.51 -2.95 13.37
CA GLU A 121 -10.68 -4.04 12.88
C GLU A 121 -11.17 -4.58 11.53
N ALA A 122 -12.48 -4.56 11.28
CA ALA A 122 -13.04 -4.90 9.98
C ALA A 122 -12.58 -3.95 8.86
N ALA A 123 -12.10 -2.74 9.19
CA ALA A 123 -11.55 -1.81 8.20
C ALA A 123 -10.29 -2.35 7.49
N TYR A 124 -9.56 -3.28 8.10
CA TYR A 124 -8.45 -3.98 7.46
C TYR A 124 -8.89 -4.87 6.29
N PHE A 125 -10.15 -5.30 6.30
CA PHE A 125 -10.69 -6.27 5.35
C PHE A 125 -11.63 -5.64 4.31
N ALA A 126 -12.20 -4.47 4.59
CA ALA A 126 -13.05 -3.73 3.66
C ALA A 126 -12.78 -2.23 3.69
N PHE A 127 -12.25 -1.69 2.59
CA PHE A 127 -11.92 -0.28 2.46
C PHE A 127 -11.97 0.18 1.00
N THR A 128 -11.96 1.49 0.84
CA THR A 128 -11.91 2.19 -0.45
C THR A 128 -10.77 3.18 -0.44
N ASP A 129 -10.15 3.36 -1.60
CA ASP A 129 -9.11 4.36 -1.80
C ASP A 129 -9.09 4.76 -3.28
N SER A 130 -8.18 5.64 -3.67
CA SER A 130 -8.04 6.12 -5.04
C SER A 130 -6.60 6.08 -5.52
N ILE A 131 -6.43 5.80 -6.80
CA ILE A 131 -5.15 5.89 -7.49
C ILE A 131 -5.29 6.98 -8.52
N GLN A 132 -4.38 7.94 -8.46
CA GLN A 132 -4.21 8.94 -9.50
C GLN A 132 -3.02 8.54 -10.36
N ASN A 133 -3.24 8.43 -11.67
CA ASN A 133 -2.16 8.22 -12.62
C ASN A 133 -1.95 9.51 -13.43
N ASN A 134 -0.74 10.05 -13.35
CA ASN A 134 -0.27 11.17 -14.17
C ASN A 134 0.67 10.57 -15.21
N ALA A 135 0.17 10.33 -16.43
CA ALA A 135 0.97 9.65 -17.46
C ALA A 135 2.09 10.54 -18.04
N TYR A 136 1.92 11.86 -17.97
CA TYR A 136 2.93 12.86 -18.30
C TYR A 136 2.70 14.14 -17.50
N SER A 137 3.71 14.63 -16.80
CA SER A 137 3.68 15.92 -16.12
C SER A 137 4.61 16.91 -16.84
N SER A 138 4.08 18.03 -17.35
CA SER A 138 4.94 19.07 -17.94
C SER A 138 5.80 19.82 -16.91
N THR A 139 5.56 19.60 -15.61
CA THR A 139 6.37 20.13 -14.51
C THR A 139 7.47 19.16 -14.08
N ASP A 140 7.16 17.86 -14.00
CA ASP A 140 8.07 16.86 -13.42
C ASP A 140 8.75 15.96 -14.46
N ASP A 141 8.09 15.68 -15.58
CA ASP A 141 8.52 14.71 -16.61
C ASP A 141 8.76 15.37 -17.97
N LYS A 142 9.26 16.61 -17.96
CA LYS A 142 9.33 17.43 -19.16
C LYS A 142 10.26 16.84 -20.23
N ILE A 143 9.70 16.45 -21.37
CA ILE A 143 10.48 15.99 -22.52
C ILE A 143 10.58 17.15 -23.52
N ASN A 144 11.81 17.62 -23.77
CA ASN A 144 12.08 18.70 -24.70
C ASN A 144 12.63 18.18 -26.03
N ILE A 145 12.18 18.78 -27.14
CA ILE A 145 12.60 18.49 -28.51
C ILE A 145 13.46 19.66 -29.02
N LEU A 146 14.69 19.37 -29.44
CA LEU A 146 15.58 20.31 -30.10
C LEU A 146 15.38 20.25 -31.62
N PHE A 147 14.96 21.35 -32.22
CA PHE A 147 14.78 21.50 -33.66
C PHE A 147 16.09 21.93 -34.34
N LYS A 148 16.14 21.76 -35.67
CA LYS A 148 17.33 22.07 -36.49
C LYS A 148 17.70 23.55 -36.49
N ASP A 149 16.74 24.44 -36.21
CA ASP A 149 16.95 25.88 -36.06
C ASP A 149 17.48 26.28 -34.67
N GLY A 150 17.71 25.30 -33.79
CA GLY A 150 18.19 25.51 -32.43
C GLY A 150 17.07 25.77 -31.41
N THR A 151 15.80 25.80 -31.83
CA THR A 151 14.69 26.00 -30.89
C THR A 151 14.42 24.74 -30.07
N ILE A 152 14.07 24.93 -28.80
CA ILE A 152 13.72 23.85 -27.87
C ILE A 152 12.25 24.00 -27.49
N VAL A 153 11.46 22.95 -27.73
CA VAL A 153 10.02 22.96 -27.48
C VAL A 153 9.61 21.70 -26.72
N ASP A 154 8.70 21.84 -25.76
CA ASP A 154 8.12 20.71 -25.04
C ASP A 154 7.38 19.75 -25.99
N ILE A 155 7.49 18.44 -25.77
CA ILE A 155 6.88 17.42 -26.63
C ILE A 155 5.35 17.58 -26.76
N ALA A 156 4.66 18.06 -25.72
CA ALA A 156 3.21 18.30 -25.77
C ALA A 156 2.84 19.47 -26.69
N LYS A 157 3.77 20.41 -26.93
CA LYS A 157 3.62 21.52 -27.87
C LYS A 157 4.20 21.23 -29.25
N ALA A 158 5.22 20.38 -29.32
CA ALA A 158 5.90 20.00 -30.56
C ALA A 158 5.16 18.92 -31.35
N SER A 159 4.23 18.19 -30.73
CA SER A 159 3.52 17.08 -31.36
C SER A 159 2.12 17.49 -31.81
N ASP A 160 1.82 17.23 -33.09
CA ASP A 160 0.46 17.33 -33.65
C ASP A 160 -0.46 16.17 -33.18
N ASN A 161 0.07 15.20 -32.43
CA ASN A 161 -0.73 14.10 -31.88
C ASN A 161 -1.54 14.59 -30.68
N PHE A 162 -2.86 14.70 -30.86
CA PHE A 162 -3.85 14.97 -29.81
C PHE A 162 -3.69 14.10 -28.55
N ASN A 163 -3.06 12.93 -28.66
CA ASN A 163 -2.83 12.00 -27.54
C ASN A 163 -1.90 12.54 -26.46
N ILE A 164 -0.89 13.37 -26.77
CA ILE A 164 0.08 13.81 -25.74
C ILE A 164 -0.58 14.77 -24.74
N ASN A 165 -1.50 15.61 -25.21
CA ASN A 165 -2.33 16.46 -24.35
C ASN A 165 -3.37 15.68 -23.54
N ALA A 166 -3.74 14.46 -23.93
CA ALA A 166 -4.60 13.61 -23.11
C ALA A 166 -3.81 12.92 -21.97
N LEU A 167 -2.49 12.74 -22.14
CA LEU A 167 -1.61 12.15 -21.13
C LEU A 167 -1.26 13.13 -20.00
N THR A 168 -1.43 14.43 -20.20
CA THR A 168 -1.23 15.46 -19.18
C THR A 168 -2.36 15.54 -18.16
N GLN A 169 -3.54 14.98 -18.47
CA GLN A 169 -4.65 15.02 -17.53
C GLN A 169 -4.56 13.88 -16.53
N PRO A 170 -4.59 14.18 -15.21
CA PRO A 170 -4.59 13.16 -14.19
C PRO A 170 -5.84 12.29 -14.31
N VAL A 171 -5.66 10.97 -14.37
CA VAL A 171 -6.77 10.00 -14.35
C VAL A 171 -6.87 9.43 -12.94
N THR A 172 -7.90 9.87 -12.22
CA THR A 172 -8.26 9.29 -10.92
C THR A 172 -9.18 8.09 -11.12
N LYS A 173 -8.82 6.98 -10.48
CA LYS A 173 -9.68 5.80 -10.36
C LYS A 173 -9.86 5.49 -8.89
N HIS A 174 -11.10 5.24 -8.49
CA HIS A 174 -11.41 4.76 -7.15
C HIS A 174 -11.41 3.24 -7.18
N PHE A 175 -10.95 2.61 -6.10
CA PHE A 175 -11.05 1.18 -5.92
C PHE A 175 -11.60 0.84 -4.55
N ARG A 176 -12.23 -0.33 -4.46
CA ARG A 176 -12.57 -0.98 -3.19
C ARG A 176 -11.86 -2.32 -3.09
N CYS A 177 -11.35 -2.61 -1.89
CA CYS A 177 -10.75 -3.89 -1.53
C CYS A 177 -11.68 -4.58 -0.53
N ILE A 178 -12.00 -5.85 -0.80
CA ILE A 178 -12.84 -6.67 0.08
C ILE A 178 -12.18 -8.03 0.25
N TYR A 179 -11.84 -8.38 1.49
CA TYR A 179 -11.49 -9.75 1.87
C TYR A 179 -12.76 -10.52 2.17
N ARG A 180 -12.85 -11.75 1.66
CA ARG A 180 -13.91 -12.69 2.02
C ARG A 180 -13.26 -13.85 2.78
N PRO A 181 -13.34 -13.85 4.11
CA PRO A 181 -12.80 -14.94 4.93
C PRO A 181 -13.51 -16.27 4.68
#